data_AF-A0A7V0MBF8-F1
#
_entry.id   AF-A0A7V0MBF8-F1
#
_cell.length_a   1.000
_cell.length_b   1.000
_cell.length_c   1.000
_cell.angle_alpha   90.00
_cell.angle_beta   90.00
_cell.angle_gamma   90.00
#
_symmetry.space_group_name_H-M   'P 1'
#
loop_
_entity.id
_entity.type
_entity.pdbx_description
1 polymer ?
#
loop_
_entity_poly.entity_id
_entity_poly.type
_entity_poly.pdbx_seq_one_letter_code
_entity_poly.pdbx_strand_id
1 'polypeptide(L)' 'MIRIRGIVILLIAIAIGYLAAVLVSWYIEKKTRLEKEITKEVAKEEVAKIVVASKDIPMATKITSGDLKVINWPRESVP' A
#
# COMPACT_ATOMS: atom_id res chain seq x y z
N MET A 1 -46.25 20.97 -15.90
CA MET A 1 -45.02 21.59 -15.33
C MET A 1 -44.29 20.72 -14.32
N ILE A 2 -44.97 20.00 -13.41
CA ILE A 2 -44.33 19.19 -12.34
C ILE A 2 -43.46 18.04 -12.87
N ARG A 3 -43.85 17.37 -13.97
CA ARG A 3 -43.10 16.24 -14.54
C ARG A 3 -41.72 16.62 -15.09
N ILE A 4 -41.56 17.82 -15.66
CA ILE A 4 -40.29 18.29 -16.23
C ILE A 4 -39.29 18.57 -15.10
N ARG A 5 -39.74 19.18 -13.99
CA ARG A 5 -38.89 19.44 -12.83
C ARG A 5 -38.37 18.14 -12.19
N GLY A 6 -39.21 17.10 -12.10
CA GLY A 6 -38.79 15.80 -11.58
C GLY A 6 -37.70 15.14 -12.43
N ILE A 7 -37.83 15.19 -13.75
CA ILE A 7 -36.84 14.64 -14.69
C ILE A 7 -35.50 15.39 -14.59
N VAL A 8 -35.54 16.72 -14.49
CA VAL A 8 -34.33 17.53 -14.34
C VAL A 8 -33.60 17.22 -13.03
N ILE A 9 -34.32 17.06 -11.93
CA ILE A 9 -33.72 16.70 -10.63
C ILE A 9 -33.10 15.30 -10.68
N LEU A 10 -33.76 14.34 -11.35
CA LEU A 10 -33.23 12.99 -11.52
C LEU A 10 -31.91 12.99 -12.29
N LEU A 11 -31.83 13.75 -13.38
CA LEU A 11 -30.60 13.86 -14.17
C LEU A 11 -29.46 14.51 -13.37
N ILE A 12 -29.76 15.52 -12.55
CA ILE A 12 -28.76 16.15 -11.67
C ILE A 12 -28.26 15.15 -10.63
N ALA A 13 -29.14 14.37 -10.02
CA ALA A 13 -28.75 13.36 -9.02
C ALA A 13 -27.81 12.30 -9.64
N ILE A 14 -28.11 11.84 -10.86
CA ILE A 14 -27.26 10.89 -11.59
C ILE A 14 -25.90 11.52 -11.91
N ALA A 15 -25.87 12.78 -12.37
CA ALA A 15 -24.63 13.48 -12.69
C ALA A 15 -23.72 13.63 -11.46
N ILE A 16 -24.29 14.00 -10.30
CA ILE A 16 -23.55 14.12 -9.04
C ILE A 16 -23.01 12.76 -8.58
N GLY A 17 -23.83 11.71 -8.64
CA GLY A 17 -23.40 10.35 -8.29
C GLY A 17 -22.26 9.85 -9.17
N TYR A 18 -22.34 10.11 -10.48
CA TYR A 18 -21.28 9.78 -11.41
C TYR A 18 -19.99 10.55 -11.11
N LEU A 19 -20.08 11.84 -10.83
CA LEU A 19 -18.92 12.68 -10.49
C LEU A 19 -18.21 12.18 -9.21
N ALA A 20 -18.99 11.79 -8.20
CA ALA A 20 -18.46 11.22 -6.97
C ALA A 20 -17.72 9.91 -7.22
N ALA A 21 -18.27 9.01 -8.05
CA ALA A 21 -17.62 7.75 -8.39
C ALA A 21 -16.28 7.96 -9.12
N VAL A 22 -16.23 8.92 -10.05
CA VAL A 22 -14.99 9.28 -10.75
C VAL A 22 -13.94 9.81 -9.78
N LEU A 23 -14.30 10.73 -8.89
CA LEU A 23 -13.39 11.28 -7.89
C LEU A 23 -12.83 10.21 -6.94
N VAL A 24 -13.68 9.29 -6.47
CA VAL A 24 -13.25 8.17 -5.62
C VAL A 24 -12.31 7.25 -6.36
N SER A 25 -12.62 6.88 -7.60
CA SER A 25 -11.76 6.03 -8.43
C SER A 25 -10.38 6.67 -8.64
N TRP A 26 -10.35 7.96 -8.96
CA TRP A 26 -9.10 8.71 -9.15
C TRP A 26 -8.28 8.84 -7.86
N TYR A 27 -8.95 9.05 -6.72
CA TYR A 27 -8.30 9.12 -5.41
C TYR A 27 -7.67 7.78 -5.01
N ILE A 28 -8.39 6.67 -5.23
CA ILE A 28 -7.88 5.32 -4.96
C ILE A 28 -6.68 5.04 -5.87
N GLU A 29 -6.78 5.32 -7.17
CA GLU A 29 -5.69 5.08 -8.12
C GLU A 29 -4.43 5.89 -7.78
N LYS A 30 -4.60 7.15 -7.35
CA LYS A 30 -3.50 8.00 -6.87
C LYS A 30 -2.83 7.41 -5.63
N LYS A 31 -3.60 6.93 -4.65
CA LYS A 31 -3.03 6.25 -3.46
C LYS A 31 -2.26 5.00 -3.85
N THR A 32 -2.84 4.15 -4.71
CA THR A 32 -2.19 2.92 -5.17
C THR A 32 -0.92 3.19 -5.98
N ARG A 33 -0.89 4.28 -6.78
CA ARG A 33 0.35 4.69 -7.48
C ARG A 33 1.43 5.14 -6.51
N LEU A 34 1.10 5.95 -5.52
CA LEU A 34 2.05 6.42 -4.51
C LEU A 34 2.65 5.28 -3.69
N GLU A 35 1.84 4.30 -3.26
CA GLU A 35 2.37 3.10 -2.58
C GLU A 35 3.29 2.28 -3.49
N LYS A 36 2.94 2.15 -4.77
CA LYS A 36 3.78 1.44 -5.75
C LYS A 36 5.08 2.17 -6.08
N GLU A 37 5.08 3.51 -6.10
CA GLU A 37 6.28 4.31 -6.33
C GLU A 37 7.25 4.23 -5.14
N ILE A 38 6.75 4.33 -3.90
CA ILE A 38 7.57 4.14 -2.70
C ILE A 38 8.16 2.72 -2.67
N THR A 39 7.40 1.70 -3.06
CA THR A 39 7.91 0.32 -3.15
C THR A 39 8.98 0.16 -4.23
N LYS A 40 8.90 0.93 -5.33
CA LYS A 40 9.89 0.89 -6.43
C LYS A 40 11.18 1.64 -6.11
N GLU A 41 11.12 2.73 -5.35
CA GLU A 41 12.33 3.42 -4.90
C GLU A 41 13.10 2.58 -3.89
N VAL A 42 12.42 1.89 -2.98
CA VAL A 42 13.04 0.91 -2.06
C VAL A 42 13.59 -0.31 -2.81
N ALA A 43 13.01 -0.70 -3.94
CA ALA A 43 13.51 -1.78 -4.78
C ALA A 43 14.74 -1.39 -5.64
N LYS A 44 15.11 -0.10 -5.67
CA LYS A 44 16.26 0.40 -6.43
C LYS A 44 17.55 0.38 -5.62
N GLU A 45 17.46 0.39 -4.31
CA GLU A 45 18.55 -0.05 -3.45
C GLU A 45 18.64 -1.57 -3.57
N GLU A 46 19.83 -2.11 -3.89
CA GLU A 46 20.04 -3.55 -3.91
C GLU A 46 19.74 -4.10 -2.51
N VAL A 47 18.55 -4.65 -2.31
CA VAL A 47 18.15 -5.25 -1.02
C VAL A 47 18.55 -6.72 -1.00
N ALA A 48 19.28 -7.11 0.04
CA ALA A 48 19.62 -8.50 0.32
C ALA A 48 18.61 -9.09 1.32
N LYS A 49 18.25 -10.37 1.14
CA LYS A 49 17.50 -11.11 2.15
C LYS A 49 18.46 -11.56 3.23
N ILE A 50 18.35 -11.00 4.42
CA ILE A 50 19.18 -11.35 5.57
C ILE A 50 18.35 -11.99 6.67
N VAL A 51 19.02 -12.82 7.47
CA VAL A 51 18.44 -13.51 8.62
C VAL A 51 18.78 -12.71 9.87
N VAL A 52 17.76 -12.25 10.60
CA VAL A 52 17.93 -11.50 11.86
C VAL A 52 17.18 -12.18 12.99
N ALA A 53 17.59 -11.93 14.23
CA ALA A 53 16.90 -12.42 15.40
C ALA A 53 15.49 -11.79 15.52
N SER A 54 14.49 -12.61 15.86
CA SER A 54 13.12 -12.15 16.11
C SER A 54 12.90 -11.68 17.54
N LYS A 55 13.79 -12.06 18.46
CA LYS A 55 13.81 -11.76 19.90
C LYS A 55 15.24 -11.79 20.44
N ASP A 56 15.44 -11.38 21.69
CA ASP A 56 16.73 -11.54 22.36
C ASP A 56 17.09 -13.03 22.50
N ILE A 57 18.27 -13.40 22.02
CA ILE A 57 18.80 -14.77 22.09
C ILE A 57 19.94 -14.79 23.10
N PRO A 58 19.77 -15.46 24.26
CA PRO A 58 20.83 -15.56 25.26
C PRO A 58 22.02 -16.33 24.72
N MET A 59 23.21 -16.03 25.25
CA MET A 59 24.45 -16.72 24.88
C MET A 59 24.33 -18.23 25.16
N ALA A 60 24.93 -19.06 24.30
CA ALA A 60 24.85 -20.52 24.35
C ALA A 60 23.44 -21.13 24.14
N THR A 61 22.47 -20.35 23.62
CA THR A 61 21.15 -20.87 23.24
C THR A 61 21.19 -21.50 21.85
N LYS A 62 20.57 -22.68 21.69
CA LYS A 62 20.37 -23.30 20.38
C LYS A 62 19.35 -22.50 19.57
N ILE A 63 19.75 -21.99 18.42
CA ILE A 63 18.88 -21.23 17.51
C ILE A 63 17.91 -22.18 16.81
N THR A 64 16.63 -21.84 16.80
CA THR A 64 15.57 -22.54 16.07
C THR A 64 14.93 -21.63 15.01
N SER A 65 14.22 -22.20 14.04
CA SER A 65 13.60 -21.43 12.95
C SER A 65 12.57 -20.40 13.43
N GLY A 66 12.02 -20.53 14.64
CA GLY A 66 11.11 -19.54 15.23
C GLY A 66 11.82 -18.32 15.83
N ASP A 67 13.12 -18.42 16.10
CA ASP A 67 13.94 -17.36 16.70
C ASP A 67 14.52 -16.41 15.64
N LEU A 68 14.28 -16.71 14.36
CA LEU A 68 14.83 -16.01 13.22
C LEU A 68 13.71 -15.46 12.34
N LYS A 69 13.92 -14.29 11.76
CA LYS A 69 13.07 -13.72 10.72
C LYS A 69 13.92 -13.27 9.54
N VAL A 70 13.36 -13.40 8.34
CA VAL A 70 13.99 -12.90 7.12
C VAL A 70 13.50 -11.49 6.86
N ILE A 71 14.41 -10.54 6.72
CA ILE A 71 14.09 -9.16 6.36
C ILE A 71 14.86 -8.75 5.11
N ASN A 72 14.29 -7.81 4.35
CA ASN A 72 15.01 -7.13 3.28
C ASN A 72 15.84 -6.01 3.91
N TRP A 73 17.14 -6.01 3.64
CA TRP A 73 18.06 -5.01 4.17
C TRP A 73 18.95 -4.46 3.05
N PRO A 74 19.33 -3.18 3.07
CA PRO A 74 20.25 -2.63 2.08
C PRO A 74 21.57 -3.41 2.06
N ARG A 75 21.98 -3.90 0.89
CA ARG A 75 23.14 -4.79 0.73
C ARG A 75 24.45 -4.14 1.17
N GLU A 76 24.58 -2.84 0.99
CA GLU A 76 25.75 -2.05 1.39
C GLU A 76 25.93 -1.94 2.91
N SER A 77 24.85 -2.19 3.67
CA SER A 77 24.80 -2.04 5.12
C SER A 77 24.73 -3.39 5.85
N VAL A 78 24.98 -4.51 5.16
CA VAL A 78 25.07 -5.84 5.77
C VAL A 78 26.48 -6.04 6.31
N PRO A 79 26.65 -6.34 7.61
CA PRO A 79 27.95 -6.67 8.21
C PRO A 79 28.58 -7.95 7.66
#